data_AF-A0A6B9FRI4-F1
#
_entry.id   AF-A0A6B9FRI4-F1
#
_cell.length_a   1.000
_cell.length_b   1.000
_cell.length_c   1.000
_cell.angle_alpha   90.00
_cell.angle_beta   90.00
_cell.angle_gamma   90.00
#
_symmetry.space_group_name_H-M   'P 1'
#
loop_
_entity.id
_entity.type
_entity.pdbx_description
1 polymer ?
#
loop_
_entity_poly.entity_id
_entity_poly.type
_entity_poly.pdbx_seq_one_letter_code
_entity_poly.pdbx_strand_id
1 'polypeptide(L)'
;MAIKAAERENKRSPLNMRTTAKLRDALEREASKADRSLAQEVEARLERSFQEDELLAAFIGDQTHSQLLVRVLAATVRRVEALRGDRFVDSPETAWHCRNGINFVLSNLLGPDMGPPRAEDGSDLSDEDKRKEYGFAQTVAHETLKDFGIFMHTPKQRKSYQQMRSDIHAARAEADRREKSDG
;
A
#
# COMPACT_ATOMS: atom_id res chain seq x y z
N MET A 1 8.37 -29.49 28.43
CA MET A 1 7.47 -29.58 27.25
C MET A 1 7.81 -28.59 26.14
N ALA A 2 8.46 -27.45 26.41
CA ALA A 2 8.80 -26.45 25.39
C ALA A 2 9.80 -26.92 24.29
N ILE A 3 10.76 -27.78 24.64
CA ILE A 3 11.80 -28.26 23.70
C ILE A 3 11.18 -29.08 22.54
N LYS A 4 10.15 -29.89 22.82
CA LYS A 4 9.47 -30.71 21.80
C LYS A 4 8.61 -29.90 20.82
N ALA A 5 8.23 -28.67 21.18
CA ALA A 5 7.45 -27.79 20.29
C ALA A 5 8.38 -27.07 19.29
N ALA A 6 9.51 -26.54 19.76
CA ALA A 6 10.52 -25.91 18.90
C ALA A 6 11.17 -26.89 17.91
N GLU A 7 11.36 -28.16 18.30
CA GLU A 7 11.87 -29.20 17.39
C GLU A 7 10.89 -29.56 16.26
N ARG A 8 9.58 -29.35 16.45
CA ARG A 8 8.59 -29.57 15.39
C ARG A 8 8.56 -28.43 14.38
N GLU A 9 8.88 -27.22 14.82
CA GLU A 9 8.82 -26.00 14.01
C GLU A 9 9.85 -26.00 12.86
N ASN A 10 11.00 -26.64 13.05
CA ASN A 10 12.04 -26.78 12.02
C ASN A 10 12.01 -28.11 11.25
N LYS A 11 11.10 -29.03 11.61
CA LYS A 11 11.05 -30.35 10.95
C LYS A 11 10.17 -30.27 9.70
N ARG A 12 10.85 -30.21 8.54
CA ARG A 12 10.18 -30.27 7.22
C ARG A 12 9.24 -31.47 7.15
N SER A 13 7.97 -31.20 6.88
CA SER A 13 6.94 -32.21 6.69
C SER A 13 6.66 -32.38 5.20
N PRO A 14 6.51 -33.61 4.69
CA PRO A 14 6.29 -33.83 3.27
C PRO A 14 4.94 -33.26 2.84
N LEU A 15 4.95 -32.38 1.84
CA LEU A 15 3.76 -31.83 1.21
C LEU A 15 3.53 -32.53 -0.14
N ASN A 16 2.58 -33.46 -0.19
CA ASN A 16 2.17 -34.08 -1.46
C ASN A 16 1.15 -33.18 -2.15
N MET A 17 1.53 -32.59 -3.29
CA MET A 17 0.65 -31.69 -4.05
C MET A 17 0.46 -32.15 -5.50
N ARG A 18 -0.74 -31.90 -6.03
CA ARG A 18 -1.05 -32.04 -7.46
C ARG A 18 -1.17 -30.65 -8.06
N THR A 19 -0.59 -30.45 -9.23
CA THR A 19 -0.59 -29.17 -9.94
C THR A 19 -0.72 -29.42 -11.46
N THR A 20 -0.97 -28.37 -12.23
CA THR A 20 -0.99 -28.48 -13.69
C THR A 20 0.43 -28.56 -14.26
N ALA A 21 0.60 -29.25 -15.39
CA ALA A 21 1.91 -29.34 -16.05
C ALA A 21 2.50 -27.94 -16.34
N LYS A 22 1.67 -27.02 -16.86
CA LYS A 22 2.05 -25.63 -17.11
C LYS A 22 2.61 -24.92 -15.87
N LEU A 23 1.98 -25.12 -14.71
CA LEU A 23 2.43 -24.50 -13.46
C LEU A 23 3.73 -25.15 -12.97
N ARG A 24 3.85 -26.47 -13.08
CA ARG A 24 5.08 -27.18 -12.74
C ARG A 24 6.26 -26.68 -13.59
N ASP A 25 6.10 -26.58 -14.90
CA ASP A 25 7.16 -26.09 -15.81
C ASP A 25 7.54 -24.64 -15.51
N ALA A 26 6.57 -23.80 -15.10
CA ALA A 26 6.85 -22.45 -14.65
C ALA A 26 7.69 -22.44 -13.36
N LEU A 27 7.33 -23.26 -12.37
CA LEU A 27 8.05 -23.36 -11.11
C LEU A 27 9.47 -23.93 -11.29
N GLU A 28 9.65 -24.94 -12.15
CA GLU A 28 10.97 -25.52 -12.43
C GLU A 28 11.91 -24.50 -13.09
N ARG A 29 11.40 -23.69 -14.04
CA ARG A 29 12.18 -22.60 -14.64
C ARG A 29 12.62 -21.56 -13.62
N GLU A 30 11.74 -21.14 -12.73
CA GLU A 30 12.07 -20.15 -11.70
C GLU A 30 13.02 -20.72 -10.64
N ALA A 31 12.83 -21.99 -10.26
CA ALA A 31 13.75 -22.69 -9.36
C ALA A 31 15.17 -22.78 -9.94
N SER A 32 15.31 -23.10 -11.24
CA SER A 32 16.60 -23.09 -11.93
C SER A 32 17.24 -21.70 -11.97
N LYS A 33 16.46 -20.64 -12.22
CA LYS A 33 16.98 -19.25 -12.23
C LYS A 33 17.48 -18.82 -10.85
N ALA A 34 16.82 -19.28 -9.80
CA ALA A 34 17.14 -18.93 -8.42
C ALA A 34 18.19 -19.86 -7.76
N ASP A 35 18.73 -20.83 -8.51
CA ASP A 35 19.61 -21.90 -8.02
C ASP A 35 19.03 -22.65 -6.80
N ARG A 36 17.75 -23.03 -6.91
CA ARG A 36 16.99 -23.71 -5.86
C ARG A 36 16.38 -25.00 -6.39
N SER A 37 16.14 -25.95 -5.48
CA SER A 37 15.27 -27.09 -5.81
C SER A 37 13.81 -26.64 -5.99
N LEU A 38 13.04 -27.39 -6.78
CA LEU A 38 11.61 -27.12 -6.97
C LEU A 38 10.85 -27.01 -5.64
N ALA A 39 11.18 -27.87 -4.66
CA ALA A 39 10.56 -27.85 -3.34
C ALA A 39 10.87 -26.57 -2.57
N GLN A 40 12.13 -26.11 -2.59
CA GLN A 40 12.54 -24.85 -1.95
C GLN A 40 11.89 -23.63 -2.60
N GLU A 41 11.74 -23.64 -3.92
CA GLU A 41 11.07 -22.54 -4.62
C GLU A 41 9.58 -22.47 -4.28
N VAL A 42 8.90 -23.62 -4.16
CA VAL A 42 7.51 -23.68 -3.70
C VAL A 42 7.39 -23.19 -2.26
N GLU A 43 8.27 -23.67 -1.36
CA GLU A 43 8.32 -23.23 0.04
C GLU A 43 8.52 -21.72 0.14
N ALA A 44 9.52 -21.17 -0.57
CA ALA A 44 9.83 -19.74 -0.55
C ALA A 44 8.69 -18.86 -1.09
N ARG A 45 7.96 -19.32 -2.12
CA ARG A 45 6.79 -18.59 -2.64
C ARG A 45 5.61 -18.63 -1.69
N LEU A 46 5.35 -19.78 -1.05
CA LEU A 46 4.29 -19.91 -0.06
C LEU A 46 4.58 -19.06 1.17
N GLU A 47 5.81 -19.13 1.69
CA GLU A 47 6.24 -18.31 2.82
C GLU A 47 6.13 -16.82 2.49
N ARG A 48 6.58 -16.40 1.32
CA ARG A 48 6.39 -15.02 0.86
C ARG A 48 4.92 -14.64 0.79
N SER A 49 4.04 -15.50 0.29
CA SER A 49 2.61 -15.18 0.21
C SER A 49 1.98 -14.98 1.59
N PHE A 50 2.36 -15.78 2.58
CA PHE A 50 1.90 -15.59 3.96
C PHE A 50 2.47 -14.31 4.58
N GLN A 51 3.76 -14.04 4.35
CA GLN A 51 4.40 -12.79 4.83
C GLN A 51 3.78 -11.55 4.18
N GLU A 52 3.48 -11.60 2.88
CA GLU A 52 2.80 -10.51 2.17
C GLU A 52 1.38 -10.28 2.70
N ASP A 53 0.62 -11.35 2.95
CA ASP A 53 -0.71 -11.28 3.55
C ASP A 53 -0.64 -10.74 4.99
N GLU A 54 0.33 -11.16 5.79
CA GLU A 54 0.57 -10.66 7.15
C GLU A 54 1.02 -9.20 7.15
N LEU A 55 1.90 -8.80 6.24
CA LEU A 55 2.34 -7.41 6.10
C LEU A 55 1.17 -6.52 5.67
N LEU A 56 0.35 -6.97 4.71
CA LEU A 56 -0.86 -6.28 4.30
C LEU A 56 -1.84 -6.16 5.47
N ALA A 57 -1.99 -7.25 6.25
CA ALA A 57 -2.86 -7.24 7.41
C ALA A 57 -2.35 -6.32 8.53
N ALA A 58 -1.04 -6.31 8.78
CA ALA A 58 -0.40 -5.45 9.77
C ALA A 58 -0.43 -3.97 9.37
N PHE A 59 -0.32 -3.67 8.07
CA PHE A 59 -0.35 -2.29 7.57
C PHE A 59 -1.76 -1.71 7.42
N ILE A 60 -2.72 -2.52 6.94
CA ILE A 60 -4.03 -2.02 6.50
C ILE A 60 -5.17 -2.52 7.41
N GLY A 61 -4.96 -3.58 8.20
CA GLY A 61 -5.97 -4.19 9.05
C GLY A 61 -6.50 -5.50 8.46
N ASP A 62 -7.71 -5.90 8.83
CA ASP A 62 -8.28 -7.17 8.34
C ASP A 62 -8.37 -7.26 6.80
N GLN A 63 -8.67 -8.45 6.29
CA GLN A 63 -8.82 -8.72 4.85
C GLN A 63 -9.88 -7.82 4.17
N THR A 64 -10.83 -7.26 4.91
CA THR A 64 -11.83 -6.32 4.40
C THR A 64 -11.19 -4.96 4.10
N HIS A 65 -10.30 -4.48 4.97
CA HIS A 65 -9.63 -3.19 4.78
C HIS A 65 -8.67 -3.22 3.58
N SER A 66 -7.94 -4.32 3.38
CA SER A 66 -7.07 -4.47 2.20
C SER A 66 -7.87 -4.52 0.89
N GLN A 67 -9.01 -5.21 0.87
CA GLN A 67 -9.93 -5.19 -0.27
C GLN A 67 -10.51 -3.79 -0.54
N LEU A 68 -10.85 -3.04 0.51
CA LEU A 68 -11.31 -1.66 0.37
C LEU A 68 -10.24 -0.77 -0.24
N LEU A 69 -8.98 -0.88 0.22
CA LEU A 69 -7.87 -0.13 -0.36
C LEU A 69 -7.71 -0.45 -1.86
N VAL A 70 -7.67 -1.73 -2.23
CA VAL A 70 -7.58 -2.14 -3.64
C VAL A 70 -8.73 -1.59 -4.47
N ARG A 71 -9.96 -1.59 -3.93
CA ARG A 71 -11.13 -1.02 -4.61
C ARG A 71 -11.02 0.49 -4.81
N VAL A 72 -10.53 1.23 -3.82
CA VAL A 72 -10.30 2.68 -3.92
C VAL A 72 -9.24 2.98 -4.99
N LEU A 73 -8.13 2.24 -4.99
CA LEU A 73 -7.06 2.41 -5.99
C LEU A 73 -7.59 2.13 -7.40
N ALA A 74 -8.29 1.01 -7.59
CA ALA A 74 -8.87 0.64 -8.89
C ALA A 74 -9.96 1.63 -9.34
N ALA A 75 -10.76 2.18 -8.42
CA ALA A 75 -11.75 3.20 -8.74
C ALA A 75 -11.08 4.52 -9.16
N THR A 76 -9.99 4.89 -8.50
CA THR A 76 -9.21 6.09 -8.84
C THR A 76 -8.65 5.97 -10.25
N VAL A 77 -8.04 4.84 -10.60
CA VAL A 77 -7.52 4.56 -11.95
C VAL A 77 -8.64 4.66 -12.98
N ARG A 78 -9.75 3.94 -12.78
CA ARG A 78 -10.88 3.94 -13.72
C ARG A 78 -11.49 5.33 -13.91
N ARG A 79 -11.54 6.14 -12.85
CA ARG A 79 -12.07 7.51 -12.92
C ARG A 79 -11.13 8.44 -13.69
N VAL A 80 -9.82 8.29 -13.53
CA VAL A 80 -8.83 9.01 -14.33
C VAL A 80 -8.99 8.66 -15.81
N GLU A 81 -9.02 7.37 -16.15
CA GLU A 81 -9.20 6.90 -17.53
C GLU A 81 -10.51 7.42 -18.14
N ALA A 82 -11.62 7.38 -17.38
CA ALA A 82 -12.92 7.86 -17.85
C ALA A 82 -12.95 9.37 -18.15
N LEU A 83 -12.27 10.18 -17.33
CA LEU A 83 -12.20 11.63 -17.53
C LEU A 83 -11.26 12.03 -18.67
N ARG A 84 -10.22 11.22 -18.90
CA ARG A 84 -9.22 11.43 -19.95
C ARG A 84 -9.66 10.91 -21.32
N GLY A 85 -10.45 9.83 -21.34
CA GLY A 85 -10.92 9.18 -22.56
C GLY A 85 -9.95 8.17 -23.17
N ASP A 86 -8.81 7.90 -22.52
CA ASP A 86 -7.80 6.91 -22.92
C ASP A 86 -7.42 5.99 -21.75
N ARG A 87 -6.82 4.83 -22.05
CA ARG A 87 -6.35 3.89 -21.01
C ARG A 87 -4.95 4.26 -20.55
N PHE A 88 -4.64 3.99 -19.29
CA PHE A 88 -3.32 4.31 -18.73
C PHE A 88 -2.19 3.54 -19.43
N VAL A 89 -2.46 2.35 -19.96
CA VAL A 89 -1.48 1.54 -20.70
C VAL A 89 -1.15 2.10 -22.08
N ASP A 90 -2.05 2.91 -22.65
CA ASP A 90 -1.93 3.44 -24.00
C ASP A 90 -1.39 4.90 -24.00
N SER A 91 -1.35 5.55 -22.83
CA SER A 91 -1.05 6.97 -22.69
C SER A 91 -0.15 7.25 -21.48
N PRO A 92 1.11 7.68 -21.70
CA PRO A 92 2.05 8.03 -20.63
C PRO A 92 1.51 9.11 -19.68
N GLU A 93 0.73 10.04 -20.21
CA GLU A 93 0.11 11.12 -19.45
C GLU A 93 -0.99 10.58 -18.52
N THR A 94 -1.85 9.70 -19.02
CA THR A 94 -2.87 9.01 -18.20
C THR A 94 -2.23 8.13 -17.13
N ALA A 95 -1.15 7.41 -17.46
CA ALA A 95 -0.38 6.66 -16.48
C ALA A 95 0.18 7.57 -15.37
N TRP A 96 0.69 8.75 -15.73
CA TRP A 96 1.17 9.75 -14.78
C TRP A 96 0.05 10.24 -13.85
N HIS A 97 -1.15 10.53 -14.37
CA HIS A 97 -2.31 10.89 -13.53
C HIS A 97 -2.76 9.76 -12.62
N CYS A 98 -2.82 8.53 -13.12
CA CYS A 98 -3.15 7.35 -12.30
C CYS A 98 -2.15 7.20 -11.16
N ARG A 99 -0.85 7.30 -11.44
CA ARG A 99 0.21 7.25 -10.42
C ARG A 99 0.03 8.34 -9.38
N ASN A 100 -0.26 9.57 -9.79
CA ASN A 100 -0.45 10.69 -8.86
C ASN A 100 -1.71 10.55 -8.01
N GLY A 101 -2.80 10.05 -8.59
CA GLY A 101 -4.03 9.75 -7.86
C GLY A 101 -3.80 8.65 -6.82
N ILE A 102 -3.12 7.57 -7.20
CA ILE A 102 -2.72 6.48 -6.29
C ILE A 102 -1.83 7.02 -5.16
N ASN A 103 -0.79 7.80 -5.49
CA ASN A 103 0.10 8.39 -4.49
C ASN A 103 -0.69 9.27 -3.52
N PHE A 104 -1.66 10.04 -4.01
CA PHE A 104 -2.51 10.84 -3.14
C PHE A 104 -3.35 9.98 -2.21
N VAL A 105 -3.97 8.90 -2.71
CA VAL A 105 -4.72 7.93 -1.87
C VAL A 105 -3.80 7.36 -0.79
N LEU A 106 -2.64 6.83 -1.17
CA LEU A 106 -1.69 6.21 -0.25
C LEU A 106 -1.15 7.21 0.77
N SER A 107 -0.74 8.40 0.34
CA SER A 107 -0.21 9.42 1.25
C SER A 107 -1.24 9.92 2.27
N ASN A 108 -2.53 9.82 1.96
CA ASN A 108 -3.56 10.18 2.93
C ASN A 108 -3.98 9.03 3.84
N LEU A 109 -4.01 7.80 3.35
CA LEU A 109 -4.42 6.64 4.13
C LEU A 109 -3.28 6.08 5.00
N LEU A 110 -2.06 6.07 4.47
CA LEU A 110 -0.89 5.40 5.08
C LEU A 110 0.18 6.38 5.56
N GLY A 111 0.05 7.67 5.24
CA GLY A 111 0.98 8.73 5.68
C GLY A 111 1.91 9.26 4.58
N PRO A 112 2.55 10.42 4.81
CA PRO A 112 3.22 11.21 3.78
C PRO A 112 4.44 10.50 3.14
N ASP A 113 5.07 9.56 3.83
CA ASP A 113 6.30 8.89 3.39
C ASP A 113 6.04 7.62 2.56
N MET A 114 4.78 7.20 2.40
CA MET A 114 4.41 5.98 1.68
C MET A 114 4.18 6.20 0.17
N GLY A 115 4.47 7.41 -0.33
CA GLY A 115 4.52 7.64 -1.77
C GLY A 115 5.85 7.11 -2.33
N PRO A 116 5.88 6.54 -3.54
CA PRO A 116 7.15 6.25 -4.21
C PRO A 116 7.98 7.54 -4.25
N PRO A 117 9.32 7.47 -4.10
CA PRO A 117 10.18 8.64 -4.16
C PRO A 117 9.82 9.44 -5.41
N ARG A 118 9.81 10.79 -5.29
CA ARG A 118 9.55 11.69 -6.41
C ARG A 118 10.50 11.30 -7.54
N ALA A 119 10.01 10.51 -8.50
CA ALA A 119 10.74 10.28 -9.71
C ALA A 119 10.80 11.62 -10.40
N GLU A 120 11.99 12.03 -10.86
CA GLU A 120 12.06 13.03 -11.92
C GLU A 120 11.14 12.52 -13.03
N ASP A 121 10.05 13.23 -13.26
CA ASP A 121 8.95 12.75 -14.08
C ASP A 121 9.29 12.74 -15.57
N GLY A 122 10.53 13.14 -15.91
CA GLY A 122 11.04 13.25 -17.27
C GLY A 122 10.21 14.19 -18.15
N SER A 123 9.30 14.96 -17.54
CA SER A 123 8.31 15.74 -18.27
C SER A 123 8.83 17.17 -18.48
N ASP A 124 8.76 17.62 -19.74
CA ASP A 124 9.08 18.99 -20.17
C ASP A 124 8.01 20.02 -19.76
N LEU A 125 7.06 19.64 -18.91
CA LEU A 125 5.98 20.51 -18.45
C LEU A 125 6.52 21.62 -17.57
N SER A 126 5.93 22.81 -17.68
CA SER A 126 6.22 23.91 -16.76
C SER A 126 5.74 23.57 -15.35
N ASP A 127 6.32 24.20 -14.32
CA ASP A 127 5.87 24.03 -12.93
C ASP A 127 4.39 24.39 -12.72
N GLU A 128 3.86 25.32 -13.50
CA GLU A 128 2.45 25.72 -13.44
C GLU A 128 1.54 24.64 -14.02
N ASP A 129 1.93 24.05 -15.15
CA ASP A 129 1.18 22.96 -15.78
C ASP A 129 1.24 21.70 -14.92
N LYS A 130 2.42 21.38 -14.37
CA LYS A 130 2.55 20.33 -13.34
C LYS A 130 1.57 20.58 -12.21
N ARG A 131 1.46 21.80 -11.66
CA ARG A 131 0.50 22.10 -10.57
C ARG A 131 -0.96 21.88 -10.96
N LYS A 132 -1.36 22.28 -12.17
CA LYS A 132 -2.73 22.03 -12.68
C LYS A 132 -3.00 20.53 -12.80
N GLU A 133 -2.06 19.80 -13.38
CA GLU A 133 -2.16 18.37 -13.61
C GLU A 133 -2.08 17.52 -12.33
N TYR A 134 -1.25 17.92 -11.37
CA TYR A 134 -1.27 17.38 -10.00
C TYR A 134 -2.62 17.66 -9.32
N GLY A 135 -3.16 18.87 -9.49
CA GLY A 135 -4.47 19.25 -8.95
C GLY A 135 -5.61 18.37 -9.49
N PHE A 136 -5.56 18.03 -10.78
CA PHE A 136 -6.52 17.12 -11.40
C PHE A 136 -6.51 15.74 -10.72
N ALA A 137 -5.34 15.07 -10.68
CA ALA A 137 -5.21 13.74 -10.11
C ALA A 137 -5.59 13.69 -8.61
N GLN A 138 -5.23 14.73 -7.85
CA GLN A 138 -5.61 14.86 -6.45
C GLN A 138 -7.11 15.05 -6.26
N THR A 139 -7.76 15.82 -7.12
CA THR A 139 -9.22 16.03 -7.09
C THR A 139 -9.94 14.71 -7.37
N VAL A 140 -9.52 13.97 -8.39
CA VAL A 140 -10.09 12.66 -8.74
C VAL A 140 -9.93 11.66 -7.59
N ALA A 141 -8.75 11.60 -6.97
CA ALA A 141 -8.50 10.73 -5.83
C ALA A 141 -9.31 11.15 -4.59
N HIS A 142 -9.47 12.45 -4.34
CA HIS A 142 -10.29 12.97 -3.24
C HIS A 142 -11.77 12.61 -3.40
N GLU A 143 -12.34 12.83 -4.58
CA GLU A 143 -13.74 12.46 -4.86
C GLU A 143 -13.92 10.94 -4.79
N THR A 144 -12.94 10.16 -5.24
CA THR A 144 -12.99 8.69 -5.12
C THR A 144 -13.03 8.27 -3.64
N LEU A 145 -12.21 8.85 -2.78
CA LEU A 145 -12.22 8.54 -1.35
C LEU A 145 -13.56 8.91 -0.70
N LYS A 146 -14.13 10.05 -1.07
CA LYS A 146 -15.45 10.49 -0.63
C LYS A 146 -16.57 9.52 -1.03
N ASP A 147 -16.54 8.99 -2.25
CA ASP A 147 -17.53 8.01 -2.73
C ASP A 147 -17.48 6.70 -1.93
N PHE A 148 -16.32 6.35 -1.37
CA PHE A 148 -16.15 5.21 -0.47
C PHE A 148 -16.46 5.54 1.00
N GLY A 149 -17.00 6.74 1.29
CA GLY A 149 -17.28 7.19 2.65
C GLY A 149 -16.02 7.54 3.47
N ILE A 150 -14.87 7.64 2.82
CA ILE A 150 -13.60 7.99 3.45
C ILE A 150 -13.45 9.51 3.38
N PHE A 151 -13.92 10.18 4.43
CA PHE A 151 -13.83 11.62 4.53
C PHE A 151 -12.41 12.06 4.85
N MET A 152 -11.83 12.86 3.95
CA MET A 152 -10.50 13.40 4.15
C MET A 152 -10.56 14.86 4.49
N HIS A 153 -9.79 15.26 5.49
CA HIS A 153 -9.55 16.66 5.77
C HIS A 153 -8.85 17.30 4.56
N THR A 154 -9.48 18.32 3.99
CA THR A 154 -8.85 19.19 2.99
C THR A 154 -7.49 19.70 3.48
N PRO A 155 -6.56 20.12 2.62
CA PRO A 155 -5.27 20.69 3.05
C PRO A 155 -5.40 21.82 4.10
N LYS A 156 -6.49 22.62 4.03
CA LYS A 156 -6.84 23.63 5.04
C LYS A 156 -7.22 23.00 6.39
N GLN A 157 -7.97 21.90 6.37
CA GLN A 157 -8.35 21.13 7.56
C GLN A 157 -7.19 20.29 8.12
N ARG A 158 -6.24 19.85 7.29
CA ARG A 158 -5.03 19.11 7.72
C ARG A 158 -4.14 19.93 8.66
N LYS A 159 -3.99 21.23 8.43
CA LYS A 159 -3.28 22.13 9.36
C LYS A 159 -3.95 22.15 10.73
N SER A 160 -5.29 22.16 10.77
CA SER A 160 -6.06 22.10 12.01
C SER A 160 -5.94 20.75 12.71
N TYR A 161 -5.88 19.63 11.96
CA TYR A 161 -5.70 18.30 12.53
C TYR A 161 -4.30 18.06 13.10
N GLN A 162 -3.25 18.50 12.39
CA GLN A 162 -1.87 18.41 12.90
C GLN A 162 -1.68 19.25 14.17
N GLN A 163 -2.30 20.43 14.23
CA GLN A 163 -2.35 21.26 15.43
C GLN A 163 -3.05 20.53 16.59
N MET A 164 -4.27 20.02 16.34
CA MET A 164 -5.05 19.27 17.33
C MET A 164 -4.31 18.03 17.86
N ARG A 165 -3.60 17.29 16.99
CA ARG A 165 -2.80 16.13 17.39
C ARG A 165 -1.60 16.54 18.26
N SER A 166 -0.93 17.63 17.91
CA SER A 166 0.15 18.21 18.73
C SER A 166 -0.36 18.60 20.12
N ASP A 167 -1.54 19.24 20.18
CA ASP A 167 -2.16 19.68 21.44
C ASP A 167 -2.53 18.48 22.33
N ILE A 168 -3.05 17.39 21.75
CA ILE A 168 -3.35 16.15 22.48
C ILE A 168 -2.08 15.51 23.06
N HIS A 169 -0.98 15.46 22.30
CA HIS A 169 0.28 14.92 22.79
C HIS A 169 0.88 15.79 23.90
N ALA A 170 0.79 17.12 23.77
CA ALA A 170 1.21 18.05 24.81
C ALA A 170 0.39 17.88 26.10
N ALA A 171 -0.93 17.76 25.99
CA ALA A 171 -1.83 17.55 27.13
C ALA A 171 -1.55 16.23 27.86
N ARG A 172 -1.28 15.14 27.13
CA ARG A 172 -0.87 13.86 27.74
C ARG A 172 0.47 13.97 28.46
N ALA A 173 1.46 14.60 27.86
CA ALA A 173 2.78 14.80 28.48
C ALA A 173 2.73 15.72 29.71
N GLU A 174 1.72 16.57 29.82
CA GLU A 174 1.47 17.40 31.00
C GLU A 174 0.75 16.61 32.10
N ALA A 175 -0.22 15.77 31.75
CA ALA A 175 -0.88 14.86 32.69
C ALA A 175 0.12 13.88 33.35
N ASP A 176 0.99 13.27 32.54
CA ASP A 176 2.05 12.35 33.03
C ASP A 176 3.05 13.06 33.95
N ARG A 177 3.24 14.38 33.80
CA ARG A 177 4.12 15.18 34.66
C ARG A 177 3.47 15.51 36.00
N ARG A 178 2.15 15.75 36.02
CA ARG A 178 1.39 15.99 37.26
C ARG A 178 1.27 14.73 38.10
N GLU A 179 1.04 13.57 37.47
CA GLU A 179 1.03 12.29 38.19
C GLU A 179 2.38 11.95 38.84
N LYS A 180 3.49 12.42 38.26
CA LYS A 180 4.86 12.24 38.81
C LYS A 180 5.26 13.28 39.86
N SER A 181 4.55 14.40 39.98
CA SER A 181 4.82 15.41 41.02
C SER A 181 4.04 15.16 42.31
N ASP A 182 2.95 14.40 42.23
CA ASP A 182 2.03 14.16 43.34
C ASP A 182 2.27 12.82 44.07
N GLY A 183 3.30 12.05 43.69
CA GLY A 183 3.73 10.80 44.34
C GLY A 183 5.17 10.87 44.82
#